data_AF-A0A4V1TI25-F1
#
_entry.id   AF-A0A4V1TI25-F1
#
_cell.length_a   1.000
_cell.length_b   1.000
_cell.length_c   1.000
_cell.angle_alpha   90.00
_cell.angle_beta   90.00
_cell.angle_gamma   90.00
#
_symmetry.space_group_name_H-M   'P 1'
#
loop_
_entity.id
_entity.type
_entity.pdbx_description
1 polymer ?
#
loop_
_entity_poly.entity_id
_entity_poly.type
_entity_poly.pdbx_seq_one_letter_code
_entity_poly.pdbx_strand_id
1 'polypeptide(L)' 'MSPTSPAAGQLVPGDVIVEIDKEPIRNLADAMKRTENVAPGKVMLLKVRRGNDTRFVAIKIK' A
#
# COMPACT_ATOMS: atom_id res chain seq x y z
N MET A 1 -3.45 -7.92 -10.58
CA MET A 1 -3.95 -6.61 -10.10
C MET A 1 -5.03 -6.13 -11.04
N SER A 2 -6.16 -5.63 -10.51
CA SER A 2 -7.18 -5.04 -11.37
C SER A 2 -6.64 -3.74 -11.98
N PRO A 3 -6.73 -3.54 -13.31
CA PRO A 3 -6.23 -2.35 -13.99
C PRO A 3 -6.95 -1.06 -13.56
N THR A 4 -8.12 -1.17 -12.92
CA THR A 4 -8.91 -0.02 -12.43
C THR A 4 -8.74 0.24 -10.93
N SER A 5 -7.96 -0.56 -10.21
CA SER A 5 -7.74 -0.38 -8.77
C SER A 5 -6.94 0.89 -8.45
N PRO A 6 -7.10 1.47 -7.25
CA PRO A 6 -6.26 2.58 -6.77
C PRO A 6 -4.75 2.31 -6.83
N ALA A 7 -4.33 1.04 -6.71
CA ALA A 7 -2.94 0.63 -6.70
C ALA A 7 -2.34 0.38 -8.10
N ALA A 8 -3.16 0.41 -9.16
CA ALA A 8 -2.71 0.10 -10.52
C ALA A 8 -1.63 1.09 -10.99
N GLY A 9 -0.51 0.55 -11.48
CA GLY A 9 0.64 1.33 -11.95
C GLY A 9 1.50 1.95 -10.84
N GLN A 10 1.09 1.86 -9.57
CA GLN A 10 1.85 2.36 -8.43
C GLN A 10 2.58 1.25 -7.68
N LEU A 11 1.89 0.13 -7.47
CA LEU A 11 2.46 -1.10 -6.97
C LEU A 11 2.68 -2.08 -8.12
N VAL A 12 3.72 -2.90 -8.01
CA VAL A 12 4.04 -3.95 -8.98
C VAL A 12 4.19 -5.30 -8.28
N PRO A 13 4.00 -6.43 -9.00
CA PRO A 13 4.28 -7.74 -8.44
C PRO A 13 5.71 -7.82 -7.88
N GLY A 14 5.86 -8.39 -6.69
CA GLY A 14 7.13 -8.47 -5.97
C GLY A 14 7.36 -7.36 -4.95
N ASP A 15 6.52 -6.32 -4.92
CA ASP A 15 6.52 -5.37 -3.80
C ASP A 15 6.07 -6.07 -2.50
N VAL A 16 6.86 -5.90 -1.44
CA VAL A 16 6.50 -6.32 -0.09
C VAL A 16 6.18 -5.08 0.74
N ILE A 17 4.93 -4.91 1.14
CA ILE A 17 4.50 -3.79 2.00
C ILE A 17 5.02 -4.05 3.42
N VAL A 18 5.66 -3.05 4.02
CA VAL A 18 6.23 -3.13 5.39
C VAL A 18 5.70 -2.06 6.33
N GLU A 19 5.19 -0.94 5.80
CA GLU A 19 4.47 0.08 6.58
C GLU A 19 3.26 0.61 5.79
N ILE A 20 2.22 1.01 6.53
CA ILE A 20 1.06 1.77 6.03
C ILE A 20 0.92 3.00 6.93
N ASP A 21 0.89 4.19 6.33
CA ASP A 21 0.78 5.49 7.02
C ASP A 21 1.80 5.66 8.16
N LYS A 22 3.05 5.27 7.89
CA LYS A 22 4.20 5.29 8.82
C LYS A 22 4.07 4.35 10.02
N GLU A 23 3.11 3.44 9.99
CA GLU A 23 2.97 2.40 10.99
C GLU A 23 3.40 1.04 10.43
N PRO A 24 4.32 0.32 11.11
CA PRO A 24 4.73 -1.02 10.69
C PRO A 24 3.57 -2.00 10.61
N ILE A 25 3.56 -2.81 9.57
CA ILE A 25 2.65 -3.95 9.44
C ILE A 25 3.43 -5.26 9.61
N ARG A 26 2.86 -6.21 10.36
CA ARG A 26 3.54 -7.48 10.66
C ARG A 26 2.92 -8.67 9.95
N ASN A 27 1.67 -8.53 9.52
CA ASN A 27 0.92 -9.59 8.89
C ASN A 27 -0.18 -9.02 7.98
N LEU A 28 -0.84 -9.92 7.25
CA LEU A 28 -1.91 -9.56 6.33
C LEU A 28 -3.15 -8.98 7.03
N ALA A 29 -3.50 -9.47 8.23
CA ALA A 29 -4.67 -8.99 8.96
C ALA A 29 -4.51 -7.51 9.39
N ASP A 30 -3.32 -7.12 9.83
CA ASP A 30 -2.97 -5.73 10.15
C ASP A 30 -3.13 -4.84 8.91
N ALA A 31 -2.64 -5.31 7.76
CA ALA A 31 -2.75 -4.59 6.50
C ALA A 31 -4.21 -4.41 6.08
N MET A 32 -5.00 -5.50 6.07
CA MET A 32 -6.41 -5.48 5.70
C MET A 32 -7.20 -4.47 6.56
N LYS A 33 -7.06 -4.54 7.87
CA LYS A 33 -7.72 -3.64 8.83
C LYS A 33 -7.43 -2.16 8.55
N ARG A 34 -6.20 -1.84 8.13
CA ARG A 34 -5.77 -0.48 7.81
C ARG A 34 -6.29 0.00 6.46
N THR A 35 -6.57 -0.91 5.54
CA THR A 35 -7.05 -0.60 4.18
C THR A 35 -8.58 -0.61 4.04
N GLU A 36 -9.31 -1.35 4.88
CA GLU A 36 -10.75 -1.61 4.72
C GLU A 36 -11.65 -0.38 4.92
N ASN A 37 -11.20 0.65 5.63
CA ASN A 37 -12.03 1.81 6.00
C ASN A 37 -11.41 3.16 5.62
N VAL A 38 -10.56 3.18 4.59
CA VAL A 38 -9.97 4.43 4.12
C VAL A 38 -11.00 5.18 3.28
N ALA A 39 -11.36 6.39 3.72
CA ALA A 39 -12.34 7.21 3.00
C ALA A 39 -11.86 7.57 1.58
N PRO A 40 -12.78 7.60 0.58
CA PRO A 40 -12.47 8.08 -0.76
C PRO A 40 -11.83 9.48 -0.73
N GLY A 41 -10.88 9.70 -1.63
CA GLY A 41 -10.13 10.95 -1.73
C GLY A 41 -8.90 11.03 -0.81
N LYS A 42 -8.75 10.14 0.17
CA LYS A 42 -7.53 10.08 0.99
C LYS A 42 -6.36 9.49 0.22
N VAL A 43 -5.16 9.91 0.63
CA VAL A 43 -3.89 9.34 0.17
C VAL A 43 -3.34 8.47 1.30
N MET A 44 -3.09 7.20 0.99
CA MET A 44 -2.44 6.24 1.87
C MET A 44 -0.98 6.11 1.48
N LEU A 45 -0.07 6.25 2.44
CA LEU A 45 1.37 6.14 2.21
C LEU A 45 1.84 4.72 2.54
N LEU A 46 2.33 4.01 1.54
CA LEU A 46 2.91 2.68 1.71
C LEU A 46 4.42 2.78 1.70
N LYS A 47 5.08 2.07 2.62
CA LYS A 47 6.50 1.74 2.47
C LYS A 47 6.61 0.32 1.95
N VAL A 48 7.29 0.16 0.83
CA VAL A 48 7.46 -1.13 0.17
C VAL A 48 8.93 -1.47 0.03
N ARG A 49 9.25 -2.75 0.13
CA ARG A 49 10.53 -3.31 -0.29
C ARG A 49 10.39 -3.86 -1.71
N ARG A 50 11.24 -3.39 -2.62
CA ARG A 50 11.31 -3.82 -4.02
C ARG A 50 12.73 -4.32 -4.29
N GLY A 51 12.91 -5.64 -4.23
CA GLY A 51 14.23 -6.25 -4.22
C GLY A 51 15.03 -5.82 -2.99
N ASN A 52 16.15 -5.11 -3.22
CA ASN A 52 17.02 -4.60 -2.16
C ASN A 52 16.69 -3.16 -1.73
N ASP A 53 15.82 -2.48 -2.46
CA ASP A 53 15.46 -1.10 -2.18
C ASP A 53 14.21 -1.00 -1.31
N THR A 54 14.13 0.08 -0.54
CA THR A 54 12.92 0.49 0.16
C THR A 54 12.42 1.80 -0.41
N ARG A 55 11.13 1.90 -0.71
CA ARG A 55 10.53 3.07 -1.36
C ARG A 55 9.18 3.40 -0.75
N PHE A 56 8.80 4.68 -0.82
CA PHE A 56 7.47 5.12 -0.48
C PHE A 56 6.59 5.20 -1.75
N VAL A 57 5.35 4.73 -1.63
CA VAL A 57 4.34 4.75 -2.70
C VAL A 57 3.07 5.38 -2.14
N ALA A 58 2.56 6.42 -2.79
CA ALA A 58 1.39 7.17 -2.33
C ALA A 58 0.15 6.79 -3.15
N ILE A 59 -0.78 6.04 -2.54
CA ILE A 59 -1.98 5.50 -3.17
C ILE A 59 -3.17 6.41 -2.88
N LYS A 60 -3.76 7.01 -3.92
CA LYS A 60 -5.00 7.79 -3.77
C LYS A 60 -6.20 6.85 -3.86
N ILE A 61 -6.96 6.74 -2.77
CA ILE A 61 -8.21 5.99 -2.73
C ILE A 61 -9.27 6.77 -3.53
N LYS A 62 -9.88 6.08 -4.51
CA LYS A 62 -10.94 6.64 -5.36
C LYS A 62 -12.31 6.31 -4.79
#